data_AF-A0A5Q4E2F9-F1
#
_entry.id   AF-A0A5Q4E2F9-F1
#
_cell.length_a   1.000
_cell.length_b   1.000
_cell.length_c   1.000
_cell.angle_alpha   90.00
_cell.angle_beta   90.00
_cell.angle_gamma   90.00
#
_symmetry.space_group_name_H-M   'P 1'
#
loop_
_entity.id
_entity.type
_entity.pdbx_description
1 polymer ?
#
loop_
_entity_poly.entity_id
_entity_poly.type
_entity_poly.pdbx_seq_one_letter_code
_entity_poly.pdbx_strand_id
1 'polypeptide(L)' 'MKKFFLLFPVLLAFLACNNEEFQIREPFQDDVKYIVLMHPTVFNLERFIFLTENNIFPLPEGYRAVGVYH' A
#
# COMPACT_ATOMS: atom_id res chain seq x y z
N MET A 1 -32.46 5.41 29.68
CA MET A 1 -31.79 4.53 28.70
C MET A 1 -31.54 5.18 27.32
N LYS A 2 -32.35 6.16 26.87
CA LYS A 2 -32.17 6.83 25.55
C LYS A 2 -30.89 7.68 25.39
N LYS A 3 -30.26 8.14 26.47
CA LYS A 3 -29.04 8.98 26.41
C LYS A 3 -27.77 8.22 25.99
N PHE A 4 -27.69 6.92 26.26
CA PHE A 4 -26.54 6.11 25.86
C PHE A 4 -26.53 5.78 24.35
N PHE A 5 -27.70 5.73 23.72
CA PHE A 5 -27.82 5.44 22.28
C PHE A 5 -27.22 6.53 21.39
N LEU A 6 -27.15 7.78 21.88
CA LEU A 6 -26.56 8.90 21.15
C LEU A 6 -25.03 8.95 21.22
N LEU A 7 -24.40 8.24 22.16
CA LEU A 7 -22.93 8.23 22.29
C LEU A 7 -22.25 7.30 21.27
N PHE A 8 -22.96 6.26 20.83
CA PHE A 8 -22.44 5.27 19.90
C PHE A 8 -22.07 5.84 18.51
N PRO A 9 -22.90 6.65 17.83
CA PRO A 9 -22.52 7.23 16.54
C PRO A 9 -21.38 8.26 16.65
N VAL A 10 -21.26 8.96 17.78
CA VAL A 10 -20.15 9.89 18.03
C VAL A 10 -18.83 9.14 18.14
N LEU A 11 -18.80 8.02 18.86
CA LEU A 11 -17.61 7.17 18.98
C LEU A 11 -17.18 6.58 17.62
N LEU A 12 -18.14 6.16 16.80
CA LEU A 12 -17.89 5.68 15.44
C LEU A 12 -17.34 6.77 14.52
N ALA A 13 -17.80 8.01 14.65
CA ALA A 13 -17.29 9.13 13.87
C ALA A 13 -15.81 9.45 14.21
N PHE A 14 -15.40 9.28 15.47
CA PHE A 14 -13.99 9.46 15.86
C PHE A 14 -13.06 8.36 15.30
N LEU A 15 -13.56 7.14 15.08
CA LEU A 15 -12.78 6.04 14.49
C LEU A 15 -12.62 6.16 12.97
N ALA A 16 -13.54 6.86 12.30
CA ALA A 16 -13.50 7.05 10.84
C ALA A 16 -12.45 8.08 10.36
N CYS A 17 -11.86 8.86 11.28
CA CYS A 17 -10.86 9.88 10.97
C CYS A 17 -9.40 9.38 10.97
N ASN A 18 -9.16 8.06 10.94
CA ASN A 18 -7.79 7.56 10.82
C ASN A 18 -7.36 7.55 9.34
N ASN A 19 -7.09 8.74 8.80
CA ASN A 19 -6.34 8.87 7.55
C ASN A 19 -4.88 8.55 7.87
N GLU A 20 -4.51 7.26 7.86
CA GLU A 20 -3.11 6.91 7.64
C GLU A 20 -2.76 7.36 6.22
N GLU A 21 -2.33 8.61 6.13
CA GLU A 21 -1.71 9.16 4.94
C GLU A 21 -0.57 8.22 4.58
N PHE A 22 -0.58 7.70 3.35
CA PHE A 22 0.45 6.79 2.85
C PHE A 22 1.76 7.58 2.74
N GLN A 23 2.49 7.65 3.85
CA GLN A 23 3.84 8.18 3.86
C GLN A 23 4.74 7.07 3.34
N ILE A 24 5.56 7.40 2.34
CA ILE A 24 6.67 6.55 1.91
C ILE A 24 7.58 6.40 3.14
N ARG A 25 7.43 5.28 3.86
CA ARG A 25 7.98 5.10 5.21
C ARG A 25 9.51 5.03 5.24
N GLU A 26 10.16 4.78 4.12
CA GLU A 26 11.62 4.78 4.02
C GLU A 26 12.11 5.43 2.72
N PRO A 27 13.14 6.30 2.78
CA PRO A 27 13.80 6.78 1.58
C PRO A 27 14.41 5.61 0.79
N PHE A 28 14.52 5.78 -0.53
CA PHE A 28 15.26 4.84 -1.37
C PHE A 28 16.68 4.65 -0.82
N GLN A 29 17.12 3.40 -0.70
CA GLN A 29 18.45 3.06 -0.21
C GLN A 29 19.44 3.12 -1.39
N ASP A 30 20.57 3.79 -1.23
CA ASP A 30 21.54 4.04 -2.31
C ASP A 30 22.17 2.76 -2.88
N ASP A 31 22.24 1.69 -2.08
CA ASP A 31 22.82 0.39 -2.44
C ASP A 31 21.81 -0.59 -3.06
N VAL A 32 20.53 -0.20 -3.15
CA VAL A 32 19.46 -1.04 -3.69
C VAL A 32 19.06 -0.57 -5.09
N LYS A 33 18.94 -1.52 -6.03
CA LYS A 33 18.41 -1.24 -7.36
C LYS A 33 16.90 -1.40 -7.36
N TYR A 34 16.18 -0.39 -7.83
CA TYR A 34 14.72 -0.40 -7.82
C TYR A 34 14.13 -0.51 -9.22
N ILE A 35 13.10 -1.34 -9.35
CA ILE A 35 12.17 -1.34 -10.49
C ILE A 35 10.97 -0.52 -10.05
N VAL A 36 10.73 0.60 -10.74
CA VAL A 36 9.63 1.50 -10.41
C VAL A 36 8.43 1.20 -11.31
N LEU A 37 7.34 0.77 -10.69
CA LEU A 37 6.03 0.63 -11.32
C LEU A 37 5.33 1.98 -11.23
N MET A 38 5.28 2.69 -12.35
CA MET A 38 4.66 4.02 -12.45
C MET A 38 3.15 3.90 -12.63
N HIS A 39 2.38 4.57 -11.75
CA HIS A 39 0.92 4.60 -11.78
C HIS A 39 0.25 3.21 -11.87
N PRO A 40 0.64 2.23 -11.03
CA PRO A 40 0.08 0.90 -11.13
C PRO A 40 -1.37 0.90 -10.63
N THR A 41 -2.28 0.26 -11.37
CA THR A 41 -3.60 -0.08 -10.84
C THR A 41 -3.49 -1.29 -9.92
N VAL A 42 -4.50 -1.52 -9.07
CA VAL A 42 -4.58 -2.72 -8.22
C VAL A 42 -4.42 -4.00 -9.04
N PHE A 43 -5.10 -4.08 -10.18
CA PHE A 43 -5.00 -5.22 -11.10
C PHE A 43 -3.58 -5.40 -11.66
N ASN A 44 -2.87 -4.31 -11.97
CA ASN A 44 -1.47 -4.41 -12.40
C ASN A 44 -0.57 -4.96 -11.30
N LEU A 45 -0.77 -4.55 -10.04
CA LEU A 45 0.01 -5.05 -8.90
C LEU A 45 -0.23 -6.54 -8.67
N GLU A 46 -1.49 -6.97 -8.63
CA GLU A 46 -1.84 -8.39 -8.48
C GLU A 46 -1.22 -9.24 -9.59
N ARG A 47 -1.29 -8.76 -10.84
CA ARG A 47 -0.70 -9.44 -11.97
C ARG A 47 0.83 -9.50 -11.87
N PHE A 48 1.47 -8.40 -11.47
CA PHE A 48 2.92 -8.34 -11.28
C PHE A 48 3.37 -9.34 -10.21
N ILE A 49 2.72 -9.33 -9.04
CA ILE A 49 2.98 -10.26 -7.94
C ILE A 49 2.87 -11.70 -8.43
N PHE A 50 1.76 -12.05 -9.09
CA PHE A 50 1.55 -13.38 -9.65
C PHE A 50 2.71 -13.80 -10.59
N LEU A 51 3.13 -12.92 -11.50
CA LEU A 51 4.18 -13.22 -12.45
C LEU A 51 5.55 -13.43 -11.77
N THR A 52 5.84 -12.63 -10.74
CA THR A 52 7.09 -12.73 -9.98
C THR A 52 7.12 -13.97 -9.09
N GLU A 53 6.05 -14.26 -8.35
CA GLU A 53 5.97 -15.40 -7.42
C GLU A 53 5.99 -16.75 -8.14
N ASN A 54 5.42 -16.81 -9.35
CA ASN A 54 5.41 -18.02 -10.18
C ASN A 54 6.66 -18.16 -11.07
N ASN A 55 7.69 -17.30 -10.89
CA ASN A 55 8.92 -17.29 -11.70
C ASN A 55 8.69 -17.18 -13.23
N ILE A 56 7.55 -16.61 -13.65
CA ILE A 56 7.26 -16.34 -15.08
C ILE A 56 8.00 -15.06 -15.51
N PHE A 57 8.07 -14.09 -14.61
CA PHE A 57 8.82 -12.85 -14.78
C PHE A 57 9.63 -12.58 -13.49
N PRO A 58 10.74 -13.31 -13.27
CA PRO A 58 11.53 -13.16 -12.06
C PRO A 58 12.23 -11.81 -12.03
N LEU A 59 12.38 -11.25 -10.82
CA LEU A 59 13.18 -10.05 -10.64
C LEU A 59 14.67 -10.40 -10.73
N PRO A 60 15.50 -9.54 -11.34
CA PRO A 60 16.95 -9.76 -11.32
C PRO A 60 17.48 -9.74 -9.89
N GLU A 61 18.58 -10.46 -9.64
CA GLU A 61 19.19 -10.51 -8.31
C GLU A 61 19.57 -9.12 -7.80
N GLY A 62 19.21 -8.84 -6.54
CA GLY A 62 19.48 -7.56 -5.89
C GLY A 62 18.54 -6.41 -6.28
N TYR A 63 17.50 -6.68 -7.09
CA TYR A 63 16.48 -5.68 -7.43
C TYR A 63 15.27 -5.78 -6.51
N ARG A 64 14.68 -4.64 -6.17
CA ARG A 64 13.38 -4.53 -5.48
C ARG A 64 12.37 -3.80 -6.36
N ALA A 65 11.12 -4.25 -6.36
CA ALA A 65 10.04 -3.55 -7.07
C ALA A 65 9.30 -2.62 -6.11
N VAL A 66 8.96 -1.40 -6.57
CA VAL A 66 8.15 -0.43 -5.83
C VAL A 66 7.05 0.13 -6.72
N GLY A 67 5.87 0.33 -6.16
CA GLY A 67 4.76 1.04 -6.82
C GLY A 67 4.76 2.52 -6.43
N VAL A 68 4.67 3.40 -7.43
CA VAL A 68 4.50 4.84 -7.21
C VAL A 68 3.12 5.23 -7.75
N TYR A 69 2.24 5.66 -6.85
CA TYR A 69 0.90 6.15 -7.16
C TYR A 69 0.80 7.62 -6.73
N HIS A 70 0.01 8.42 -7.45
CA HIS A 70 -0.17 9.85 -7.21
C HIS A 70 -1.60 10.15 -6.75
#